data_AF-A0A059CVR3-F1
#
_entry.id   AF-A0A059CVR3-F1
#
_cell.length_a   1.000
_cell.length_b   1.000
_cell.length_c   1.000
_cell.angle_alpha   90.00
_cell.angle_beta   90.00
_cell.angle_gamma   90.00
#
_symmetry.space_group_name_H-M   'P 1'
#
loop_
_entity.id
_entity.type
_entity.pdbx_description
1 polymer ?
#
loop_
_entity_poly.entity_id
_entity_poly.type
_entity_poly.pdbx_seq_one_letter_code
_entity_poly.pdbx_strand_id
1 'polypeptide(L)'
;MELSSSFANPPPAAAAKPFSFSSSVSPFPIQVRLKNPGAAAAAAPPWGRRRLPISAVAVDPEKELPSNSPQRLLKELAERKRATSPRKKVPPRRFILKPPLDDKKLADRFLNSPQLSLKSFPLLSSCLPSSKLNNADRTWIDEYLLEAKQALGYPLEPSDGYGDDNPAKQFDALLYLAFQHPSCERTNARHVRSGHSRLCFLGQYVLELALAEYFLQRYPRESPAPMRERVFGLIGKRNLPKWIKAASLQNLVFPYDDMDRLIRKDREAPVKSVFWALFGAIYLCFGMPEVYRVLFEVFGMDPDSEDCQPNLRRQLEDVDYVSVEFETKTLSWQDVAVYKPPEDALFAHPRLFRACVPPGMHRFRGNIWDYDSRPKVMKTLGYPLNMTDRIPDITEARNIELGLGLQLCFLHPSKYKFDHPRFCYERLEYIGQKIQDLVMAERLLMKHLDAPGKWLQERHRRILMNKFCGRYLRDKHLHHYIVYSEEVQDAYEHNRRLRNPATTAIQQAIHGLSYTVYGKSDVRRLMFDVFDFEQIQPKAIV
;
A
#
# COMPACT_ATOMS: atom_id res chain seq x y z
N MET A 1 63.23 7.83 -16.13
CA MET A 1 63.71 6.44 -16.05
C MET A 1 62.60 5.55 -16.56
N GLU A 2 62.94 4.62 -17.43
CA GLU A 2 62.06 3.56 -17.97
C GLU A 2 61.76 2.54 -16.83
N LEU A 3 60.81 1.60 -16.88
CA LEU A 3 60.36 0.74 -17.99
C LEU A 3 58.89 0.30 -17.84
N SER A 4 58.30 -0.01 -19.01
CA SER A 4 57.26 -1.01 -19.33
C SER A 4 56.97 -2.12 -18.30
N SER A 5 55.81 -2.79 -18.23
CA SER A 5 54.85 -3.21 -19.28
C SER A 5 53.47 -3.54 -18.62
N SER A 6 52.41 -4.11 -19.24
CA SER A 6 52.16 -4.75 -20.56
C SER A 6 50.69 -4.57 -20.96
N PHE A 7 50.34 -4.87 -22.22
CA PHE A 7 48.95 -5.03 -22.69
C PHE A 7 48.47 -6.49 -22.59
N ALA A 8 47.19 -6.69 -22.28
CA ALA A 8 46.51 -7.99 -22.43
C ALA A 8 45.20 -7.81 -23.24
N ASN A 9 45.00 -8.65 -24.25
CA ASN A 9 43.85 -8.59 -25.16
C ASN A 9 42.54 -9.07 -24.48
N PRO A 10 41.36 -8.59 -24.93
CA PRO A 10 40.07 -8.98 -24.37
C PRO A 10 39.61 -10.36 -24.86
N PRO A 11 38.83 -11.12 -24.05
CA PRO A 11 38.17 -12.34 -24.49
C PRO A 11 36.96 -12.06 -25.41
N PRO A 12 36.52 -13.05 -26.23
CA PRO A 12 35.64 -12.80 -27.38
C PRO A 12 34.17 -12.53 -27.02
N ALA A 13 33.49 -11.81 -27.92
CA ALA A 13 32.10 -11.41 -27.78
C ALA A 13 31.12 -12.60 -27.80
N ALA A 14 30.51 -12.89 -26.65
CA ALA A 14 29.34 -13.75 -26.56
C ALA A 14 28.06 -12.92 -26.84
N ALA A 15 27.22 -13.41 -27.75
CA ALA A 15 26.08 -12.68 -28.32
C ALA A 15 25.15 -12.03 -27.26
N ALA A 16 25.08 -10.70 -27.30
CA ALA A 16 24.15 -9.92 -26.49
C ALA A 16 22.70 -10.21 -26.88
N LYS A 17 21.95 -10.86 -25.99
CA LYS A 17 20.49 -10.93 -26.08
C LYS A 17 19.90 -9.60 -25.54
N PRO A 18 18.91 -8.99 -26.20
CA PRO A 18 18.38 -7.70 -25.77
C PRO A 18 17.65 -7.83 -24.43
N PHE A 19 18.13 -7.11 -23.40
CA PHE A 19 17.50 -7.04 -22.09
C PHE A 19 16.22 -6.20 -22.15
N SER A 20 15.07 -6.87 -22.27
CA SER A 20 13.76 -6.23 -22.12
C SER A 20 13.48 -5.95 -20.64
N PHE A 21 13.54 -4.68 -20.23
CA PHE A 21 13.02 -4.23 -18.94
C PHE A 21 11.49 -4.35 -18.92
N SER A 22 11.00 -5.49 -18.43
CA SER A 22 9.58 -5.68 -18.14
C SER A 22 9.33 -5.44 -16.65
N SER A 23 8.52 -4.43 -16.33
CA SER A 23 8.04 -4.16 -14.98
C SER A 23 7.33 -5.40 -14.43
N SER A 24 7.76 -5.91 -13.27
CA SER A 24 7.28 -7.16 -12.67
C SER A 24 5.88 -7.01 -12.04
N VAL A 25 4.88 -6.78 -12.88
CA VAL A 25 3.49 -7.16 -12.60
C VAL A 25 3.46 -8.69 -12.52
N SER A 26 3.22 -9.25 -11.34
CA SER A 26 3.02 -10.69 -11.18
C SER A 26 1.64 -11.10 -11.72
N PRO A 27 1.56 -11.88 -12.82
CA PRO A 27 0.30 -12.43 -13.28
C PRO A 27 0.05 -13.74 -12.54
N PHE A 28 -1.02 -13.81 -11.75
CA PHE A 28 -1.51 -15.10 -11.27
C PHE A 28 -1.99 -15.95 -12.47
N PRO A 29 -1.46 -17.17 -12.68
CA PRO A 29 -1.96 -18.03 -13.75
C PRO A 29 -3.29 -18.67 -13.33
N ILE A 30 -4.41 -18.09 -13.79
CA ILE A 30 -5.68 -18.81 -13.85
C ILE A 30 -5.62 -19.71 -15.09
N GLN A 31 -4.99 -20.89 -14.95
CA GLN A 31 -5.12 -21.94 -15.95
C GLN A 31 -6.42 -22.72 -15.73
N VAL A 32 -7.50 -22.29 -16.40
CA VAL A 32 -8.66 -23.16 -16.63
C VAL A 32 -8.22 -24.25 -17.61
N ARG A 33 -7.85 -25.41 -17.07
CA ARG A 33 -7.34 -26.54 -17.85
C ARG A 33 -8.49 -27.30 -18.52
N LEU A 34 -9.00 -26.81 -19.64
CA LEU A 34 -9.69 -27.68 -20.59
C LEU A 34 -8.70 -28.74 -21.10
N LYS A 35 -9.08 -30.01 -20.99
CA LYS A 35 -8.36 -31.16 -21.53
C LYS A 35 -9.33 -31.95 -22.39
N ASN A 36 -9.09 -31.96 -23.71
CA ASN A 36 -9.43 -33.10 -24.56
C ASN A 36 -8.12 -33.81 -24.94
N PRO A 37 -8.07 -35.15 -24.95
CA PRO A 37 -6.83 -35.90 -25.15
C PRO A 37 -6.59 -36.29 -26.61
N GLY A 38 -5.31 -36.29 -27.02
CA GLY A 38 -4.77 -37.08 -28.13
C GLY A 38 -3.89 -38.20 -27.58
N ALA A 39 -3.80 -39.32 -28.30
CA ALA A 39 -3.26 -40.58 -27.78
C ALA A 39 -1.73 -40.69 -27.79
N ALA A 40 -1.17 -41.42 -26.81
CA ALA A 40 -0.13 -42.44 -27.03
C ALA A 40 0.02 -43.35 -25.78
N ALA A 41 0.35 -44.62 -26.03
CA ALA A 41 0.62 -45.70 -25.06
C ALA A 41 1.90 -45.45 -24.21
N ALA A 42 2.29 -46.23 -23.19
CA ALA A 42 1.85 -47.56 -22.71
C ALA A 42 2.26 -47.79 -21.23
N ALA A 43 1.94 -48.98 -20.70
CA ALA A 43 2.47 -49.65 -19.49
C ALA A 43 2.02 -49.14 -18.09
N ALA A 44 1.61 -50.12 -17.28
CA ALA A 44 1.25 -50.07 -15.85
C ALA A 44 2.06 -51.20 -15.14
N PRO A 45 1.76 -51.69 -13.90
CA PRO A 45 0.78 -51.30 -12.86
C PRO A 45 1.45 -51.31 -11.43
N PRO A 46 0.84 -51.87 -10.35
CA PRO A 46 -0.31 -51.45 -9.53
C PRO A 46 0.13 -50.94 -8.11
N TRP A 47 -0.70 -50.49 -7.14
CA TRP A 47 -1.75 -51.17 -6.33
C TRP A 47 -2.59 -50.13 -5.55
N GLY A 48 -3.77 -50.52 -5.02
CA GLY A 48 -4.47 -49.79 -3.93
C GLY A 48 -5.82 -49.14 -4.27
N ARG A 49 -6.91 -49.92 -4.39
CA ARG A 49 -8.29 -49.42 -4.58
C ARG A 49 -9.09 -49.35 -3.27
N ARG A 50 -9.97 -48.35 -3.15
CA ARG A 50 -11.33 -48.53 -2.59
C ARG A 50 -12.34 -47.84 -3.52
N ARG A 51 -13.49 -48.49 -3.74
CA ARG A 51 -14.58 -48.04 -4.63
C ARG A 51 -15.81 -47.65 -3.82
N LEU A 52 -16.63 -46.75 -4.37
CA LEU A 52 -18.07 -46.67 -4.13
C LEU A 52 -18.80 -46.81 -5.47
N PRO A 53 -20.04 -47.34 -5.51
CA PRO A 53 -20.64 -47.82 -6.75
C PRO A 53 -21.36 -46.71 -7.53
N ILE A 54 -21.24 -46.77 -8.87
CA ILE A 54 -22.15 -46.09 -9.79
C ILE A 54 -22.87 -47.20 -10.57
N SER A 55 -24.20 -47.21 -10.50
CA SER A 55 -25.01 -48.15 -11.28
C SER A 55 -25.03 -47.69 -12.74
N ALA A 56 -24.54 -48.54 -13.64
CA ALA A 56 -24.60 -48.33 -15.07
C ALA A 56 -25.59 -49.33 -15.67
N VAL A 57 -26.69 -48.82 -16.25
CA VAL A 57 -27.59 -49.62 -17.07
C VAL A 57 -26.93 -49.81 -18.44
N ALA A 58 -26.72 -51.06 -18.84
CA ALA A 58 -26.18 -51.38 -20.15
C ALA A 58 -27.27 -51.24 -21.23
N VAL A 59 -26.87 -50.72 -22.40
CA VAL A 59 -27.63 -50.83 -23.65
C VAL A 59 -26.61 -51.10 -24.76
N ASP A 60 -26.91 -52.07 -25.62
CA ASP A 60 -26.04 -52.59 -26.67
C ASP A 60 -25.81 -51.61 -27.85
N PRO A 61 -24.78 -51.83 -28.69
CA PRO A 61 -24.24 -50.77 -29.56
C PRO A 61 -24.94 -50.65 -30.92
N GLU A 62 -25.82 -49.66 -31.05
CA GLU A 62 -26.29 -49.22 -32.37
C GLU A 62 -25.30 -48.25 -33.05
N LYS A 63 -24.69 -48.74 -34.14
CA LYS A 63 -23.86 -48.06 -35.15
C LYS A 63 -23.70 -46.54 -34.97
N GLU A 64 -22.57 -46.09 -34.43
CA GLU A 64 -22.22 -44.67 -34.39
C GLU A 64 -22.08 -44.08 -35.81
N LEU A 65 -22.81 -42.98 -36.07
CA LEU A 65 -22.61 -42.17 -37.27
C LEU A 65 -21.25 -41.45 -37.22
N PRO A 66 -20.53 -41.34 -38.35
CA PRO A 66 -19.21 -40.70 -38.38
C PRO A 66 -19.24 -39.25 -37.87
N SER A 67 -18.15 -38.80 -37.23
CA SER A 67 -18.11 -37.58 -36.41
C SER A 67 -18.51 -36.30 -37.16
N ASN A 68 -18.32 -36.26 -38.48
CA ASN A 68 -18.59 -35.10 -39.33
C ASN A 68 -19.94 -35.16 -40.07
N SER A 69 -20.83 -36.10 -39.72
CA SER A 69 -22.15 -36.18 -40.36
C SER A 69 -23.09 -35.04 -39.92
N PRO A 70 -23.79 -34.34 -40.85
CA PRO A 70 -24.73 -33.26 -40.51
C PRO A 70 -25.87 -33.74 -39.58
N GLN A 71 -26.28 -35.00 -39.73
CA GLN A 71 -27.34 -35.62 -38.93
C GLN A 71 -26.94 -35.80 -37.46
N ARG A 72 -25.67 -36.12 -37.15
CA ARG A 72 -25.14 -36.17 -35.77
C ARG A 72 -25.15 -34.78 -35.13
N LEU A 73 -24.77 -33.75 -35.90
CA LEU A 73 -24.78 -32.34 -35.48
C LEU A 73 -26.21 -31.82 -35.20
N LEU A 74 -27.18 -32.20 -36.03
CA LEU A 74 -28.60 -31.90 -35.80
C LEU A 74 -29.16 -32.62 -34.56
N LYS A 75 -28.72 -33.87 -34.30
CA LYS A 75 -29.10 -34.63 -33.11
C LYS A 75 -28.51 -34.01 -31.83
N GLU A 76 -27.23 -33.63 -31.84
CA GLU A 76 -26.60 -32.87 -30.75
C GLU A 76 -27.29 -31.50 -30.52
N LEU A 77 -27.67 -30.78 -31.58
CA LEU A 77 -28.40 -29.52 -31.43
C LEU A 77 -29.82 -29.72 -30.88
N ALA A 78 -30.49 -30.82 -31.23
CA ALA A 78 -31.77 -31.20 -30.64
C ALA A 78 -31.62 -31.57 -29.15
N GLU A 79 -30.56 -32.28 -28.77
CA GLU A 79 -30.24 -32.61 -27.38
C GLU A 79 -29.84 -31.36 -26.58
N ARG A 80 -29.06 -30.43 -27.15
CA ARG A 80 -28.76 -29.12 -26.53
C ARG A 80 -30.00 -28.23 -26.41
N LYS A 81 -31.00 -28.37 -27.29
CA LYS A 81 -32.32 -27.73 -27.13
C LYS A 81 -33.19 -28.40 -26.06
N ARG A 82 -33.07 -29.72 -25.85
CA ARG A 82 -33.71 -30.46 -24.74
C ARG A 82 -33.03 -30.17 -23.39
N ALA A 83 -31.73 -29.93 -23.40
CA ALA A 83 -30.96 -29.36 -22.28
C ALA A 83 -31.26 -27.86 -22.13
N THR A 84 -32.55 -27.52 -21.94
CA THR A 84 -32.96 -26.17 -21.55
C THR A 84 -32.12 -25.74 -20.35
N SER A 85 -31.55 -24.53 -20.43
CA SER A 85 -30.89 -23.88 -19.29
C SER A 85 -31.71 -24.11 -18.02
N PRO A 86 -31.09 -24.49 -16.90
CA PRO A 86 -31.81 -24.99 -15.73
C PRO A 86 -32.90 -23.99 -15.40
N ARG A 87 -34.17 -24.40 -15.56
CA ARG A 87 -35.33 -23.50 -15.51
C ARG A 87 -35.10 -22.57 -14.35
N LYS A 88 -34.90 -21.28 -14.62
CA LYS A 88 -34.73 -20.28 -13.56
C LYS A 88 -35.98 -20.40 -12.71
N LYS A 89 -35.90 -21.10 -11.56
CA LYS A 89 -36.86 -20.95 -10.48
C LYS A 89 -36.81 -19.46 -10.21
N VAL A 90 -37.84 -18.75 -10.65
CA VAL A 90 -37.99 -17.33 -10.34
C VAL A 90 -37.84 -17.29 -8.83
N PRO A 91 -36.80 -16.62 -8.28
CA PRO A 91 -36.60 -16.62 -6.85
C PRO A 91 -37.92 -16.10 -6.25
N PRO A 92 -38.48 -16.78 -5.23
CA PRO A 92 -39.79 -16.43 -4.72
C PRO A 92 -39.81 -14.92 -4.46
N ARG A 93 -40.87 -14.23 -4.91
CA ARG A 93 -41.03 -12.76 -4.79
C ARG A 93 -41.15 -12.26 -3.33
N ARG A 94 -40.68 -13.06 -2.37
CA ARG A 94 -40.48 -12.70 -0.96
C ARG A 94 -39.02 -12.28 -0.78
N PHE A 95 -38.80 -10.97 -0.76
CA PHE A 95 -37.63 -10.31 -0.17
C PHE A 95 -36.28 -10.50 -0.91
N ILE A 96 -36.21 -10.10 -2.19
CA ILE A 96 -34.91 -9.79 -2.84
C ILE A 96 -34.19 -8.64 -2.08
N LEU A 97 -34.98 -7.72 -1.53
CA LEU A 97 -34.56 -6.82 -0.47
C LEU A 97 -35.13 -7.35 0.84
N LYS A 98 -34.30 -7.47 1.89
CA LYS A 98 -34.83 -7.53 3.26
C LYS A 98 -35.75 -6.33 3.47
N PRO A 99 -36.87 -6.45 4.20
CA PRO A 99 -37.64 -5.27 4.61
C PRO A 99 -36.67 -4.21 5.17
N PRO A 100 -36.83 -2.92 4.84
CA PRO A 100 -36.04 -1.88 5.48
C PRO A 100 -36.16 -2.06 6.99
N LEU A 101 -35.05 -1.82 7.70
CA LEU A 101 -35.11 -1.78 9.15
C LEU A 101 -36.15 -0.72 9.54
N ASP A 102 -37.07 -1.10 10.42
CA ASP A 102 -37.94 -0.19 11.18
C ASP A 102 -37.11 1.03 11.59
N ASP A 103 -37.53 2.22 11.16
CA ASP A 103 -36.74 3.45 11.25
C ASP A 103 -36.32 3.75 12.70
N LYS A 104 -37.14 3.36 13.68
CA LYS A 104 -36.79 3.44 15.11
C LYS A 104 -35.59 2.56 15.44
N LYS A 105 -35.61 1.29 15.02
CA LYS A 105 -34.50 0.35 15.21
C LYS A 105 -33.25 0.72 14.42
N LEU A 106 -33.38 1.48 13.34
CA LEU A 106 -32.25 2.03 12.60
C LEU A 106 -31.65 3.26 13.32
N ALA A 107 -32.48 4.18 13.79
CA ALA A 107 -32.05 5.32 14.60
C ALA A 107 -31.36 4.87 15.90
N ASP A 108 -31.97 3.93 16.64
CA ASP A 108 -31.39 3.32 17.84
C ASP A 108 -30.01 2.71 17.58
N ARG A 109 -29.82 2.06 16.43
CA ARG A 109 -28.52 1.51 16.02
C ARG A 109 -27.49 2.59 15.78
N PHE A 110 -27.84 3.68 15.09
CA PHE A 110 -26.90 4.77 14.86
C PHE A 110 -26.52 5.48 16.16
N LEU A 111 -27.50 5.79 17.02
CA LEU A 111 -27.28 6.43 18.33
C LEU A 111 -26.43 5.57 19.27
N ASN A 112 -26.54 4.24 19.20
CA ASN A 112 -25.77 3.31 20.03
C ASN A 112 -24.51 2.74 19.36
N SER A 113 -24.15 3.18 18.15
CA SER A 113 -23.01 2.62 17.42
C SER A 113 -21.69 3.21 17.94
N PRO A 114 -20.75 2.38 18.45
CA PRO A 114 -19.39 2.84 18.74
C PRO A 114 -18.70 3.46 17.52
N GLN A 115 -19.10 3.05 16.30
CA GLN A 115 -18.54 3.57 15.07
C GLN A 115 -18.87 5.06 14.82
N LEU A 116 -19.86 5.62 15.52
CA LEU A 116 -20.34 6.99 15.38
C LEU A 116 -20.19 7.84 16.67
N SER A 117 -19.60 7.30 17.73
CA SER A 117 -19.55 7.99 19.03
C SER A 117 -18.51 9.13 19.10
N LEU A 118 -17.39 9.03 18.40
CA LEU A 118 -16.25 9.94 18.57
C LEU A 118 -16.22 11.03 17.49
N LYS A 119 -16.84 12.17 17.80
CA LYS A 119 -16.89 13.35 16.91
C LYS A 119 -15.52 14.02 16.73
N SER A 120 -14.68 14.02 17.77
CA SER A 120 -13.31 14.56 17.76
C SER A 120 -12.35 13.70 16.92
N PHE A 121 -12.57 12.38 16.87
CA PHE A 121 -11.71 11.42 16.18
C PHE A 121 -12.47 10.62 15.11
N PRO A 122 -12.99 11.24 14.04
CA PRO A 122 -13.86 10.58 13.05
C PRO A 122 -13.19 9.38 12.35
N LEU A 123 -11.87 9.44 12.14
CA LEU A 123 -11.11 8.31 11.58
C LEU A 123 -11.07 7.12 12.54
N LEU A 124 -10.76 7.35 13.83
CA LEU A 124 -10.74 6.30 14.86
C LEU A 124 -12.15 5.73 15.04
N SER A 125 -13.15 6.61 15.19
CA SER A 125 -14.57 6.26 15.24
C SER A 125 -14.93 5.31 14.10
N SER A 126 -14.51 5.62 12.86
CA SER A 126 -14.81 4.78 11.70
C SER A 126 -14.23 3.36 11.78
N CYS A 127 -13.23 3.08 12.62
CA CYS A 127 -12.62 1.75 12.81
C CYS A 127 -13.19 0.97 14.00
N LEU A 128 -13.95 1.61 14.89
CA LEU A 128 -14.69 0.96 15.97
C LEU A 128 -15.79 0.03 15.42
N PRO A 129 -16.23 -0.98 16.21
CA PRO A 129 -17.24 -1.92 15.74
C PRO A 129 -18.60 -1.23 15.60
N SER A 130 -19.38 -1.60 14.58
CA SER A 130 -20.68 -0.98 14.31
C SER A 130 -21.77 -1.29 15.35
N SER A 131 -21.52 -2.24 16.26
CA SER A 131 -22.31 -2.51 17.45
C SER A 131 -21.40 -2.74 18.66
N LYS A 132 -21.92 -2.51 19.87
CA LYS A 132 -21.22 -2.79 21.13
C LYS A 132 -20.77 -4.25 21.21
N LEU A 133 -19.60 -4.46 21.82
CA LEU A 133 -19.03 -5.79 22.08
C LEU A 133 -19.94 -6.60 23.01
N ASN A 134 -20.10 -7.89 22.69
CA ASN A 134 -20.96 -8.82 23.42
C ASN A 134 -20.21 -9.52 24.57
N ASN A 135 -20.89 -10.36 25.36
CA ASN A 135 -20.27 -11.00 26.53
C ASN A 135 -19.08 -11.91 26.17
N ALA A 136 -19.12 -12.65 25.05
CA ALA A 136 -17.99 -13.49 24.64
C ALA A 136 -16.79 -12.66 24.16
N ASP A 137 -17.05 -11.50 23.55
CA ASP A 137 -15.99 -10.54 23.19
C ASP A 137 -15.31 -9.98 24.45
N ARG A 138 -16.09 -9.73 25.52
CA ARG A 138 -15.58 -9.30 26.83
C ARG A 138 -14.78 -10.41 27.52
N THR A 139 -15.27 -11.64 27.54
CA THR A 139 -14.51 -12.78 28.11
C THR A 139 -13.14 -12.93 27.43
N TRP A 140 -13.04 -12.74 26.10
CA TRP A 140 -11.73 -12.71 25.44
C TRP A 140 -10.84 -11.56 25.96
N ILE A 141 -11.42 -10.36 26.14
CA ILE A 141 -10.69 -9.19 26.66
C ILE A 141 -10.16 -9.49 28.06
N ASP A 142 -11.01 -10.00 28.95
CA ASP A 142 -10.66 -10.32 30.33
C ASP A 142 -9.58 -11.42 30.42
N GLU A 143 -9.60 -12.41 29.52
CA GLU A 143 -8.64 -13.53 29.49
C GLU A 143 -7.29 -13.18 28.81
N TYR A 144 -7.31 -12.43 27.71
CA TYR A 144 -6.16 -12.34 26.77
C TYR A 144 -5.60 -10.94 26.55
N LEU A 145 -6.31 -9.86 26.93
CA LEU A 145 -5.82 -8.50 26.68
C LEU A 145 -4.54 -8.20 27.47
N LEU A 146 -4.40 -8.75 28.67
CA LEU A 146 -3.21 -8.59 29.52
C LEU A 146 -1.95 -9.19 28.87
N GLU A 147 -2.05 -10.40 28.30
CA GLU A 147 -0.97 -11.04 27.54
C GLU A 147 -0.55 -10.15 26.35
N ALA A 148 -1.54 -9.63 25.60
CA ALA A 148 -1.29 -8.74 24.46
C ALA A 148 -0.62 -7.41 24.88
N LYS A 149 -1.11 -6.77 25.96
CA LYS A 149 -0.53 -5.53 26.49
C LYS A 149 0.89 -5.74 27.01
N GLN A 150 1.12 -6.80 27.78
CA GLN A 150 2.45 -7.15 28.31
C GLN A 150 3.45 -7.40 27.18
N ALA A 151 3.08 -8.21 26.19
CA ALA A 151 3.92 -8.50 25.02
C ALA A 151 4.29 -7.26 24.19
N LEU A 152 3.44 -6.22 24.19
CA LEU A 152 3.64 -4.98 23.45
C LEU A 152 4.25 -3.84 24.31
N GLY A 153 4.47 -4.06 25.61
CA GLY A 153 5.00 -3.06 26.54
C GLY A 153 4.01 -1.94 26.91
N TYR A 154 2.70 -2.20 26.89
CA TYR A 154 1.67 -1.23 27.30
C TYR A 154 1.27 -1.39 28.78
N PRO A 155 0.75 -0.33 29.43
CA PRO A 155 0.16 -0.43 30.76
C PRO A 155 -0.95 -1.48 30.82
N LEU A 156 -0.92 -2.31 31.86
CA LEU A 156 -1.87 -3.42 32.02
C LEU A 156 -3.29 -2.92 32.39
N GLU A 157 -3.38 -1.74 33.02
CA GLU A 157 -4.64 -1.11 33.43
C GLU A 157 -5.63 -0.93 32.26
N PRO A 158 -6.95 -0.99 32.50
CA PRO A 158 -7.96 -0.73 31.47
C PRO A 158 -7.85 0.68 30.88
N SER A 159 -7.94 0.77 29.55
CA SER A 159 -7.87 2.05 28.83
C SER A 159 -9.11 2.94 29.06
N ASP A 160 -10.19 2.40 29.62
CA ASP A 160 -11.40 3.15 29.99
C ASP A 160 -11.14 4.30 30.98
N GLY A 161 -10.05 4.23 31.76
CA GLY A 161 -9.63 5.29 32.68
C GLY A 161 -9.12 6.58 32.00
N TYR A 162 -8.86 6.57 30.69
CA TYR A 162 -8.52 7.78 29.95
C TYR A 162 -9.76 8.65 29.67
N GLY A 163 -9.56 9.97 29.62
CA GLY A 163 -10.60 10.94 29.26
C GLY A 163 -11.10 10.75 27.81
N ASP A 164 -12.32 11.20 27.52
CA ASP A 164 -12.97 11.01 26.20
C ASP A 164 -12.23 11.71 25.04
N ASP A 165 -11.44 12.74 25.34
CA ASP A 165 -10.57 13.44 24.39
C ASP A 165 -9.26 12.71 24.09
N ASN A 166 -8.97 11.56 24.74
CA ASN A 166 -7.78 10.78 24.49
C ASN A 166 -8.09 9.55 23.60
N PRO A 167 -7.54 9.46 22.38
CA PRO A 167 -7.78 8.32 21.49
C PRO A 167 -7.25 6.98 22.05
N ALA A 168 -6.31 7.01 23.01
CA ALA A 168 -5.85 5.83 23.72
C ALA A 168 -6.96 5.11 24.51
N LYS A 169 -8.05 5.82 24.89
CA LYS A 169 -9.22 5.21 25.56
C LYS A 169 -9.78 4.00 24.82
N GLN A 170 -9.72 4.02 23.49
CA GLN A 170 -10.26 2.97 22.64
C GLN A 170 -9.27 1.84 22.36
N PHE A 171 -8.05 1.91 22.88
CA PHE A 171 -6.97 1.00 22.52
C PHE A 171 -7.32 -0.46 22.81
N ASP A 172 -7.92 -0.74 23.96
CA ASP A 172 -8.30 -2.10 24.38
C ASP A 172 -9.31 -2.73 23.40
N ALA A 173 -10.30 -1.97 22.95
CA ALA A 173 -11.29 -2.40 21.97
C ALA A 173 -10.68 -2.60 20.56
N LEU A 174 -9.75 -1.74 20.14
CA LEU A 174 -9.07 -1.87 18.85
C LEU A 174 -8.02 -3.00 18.86
N LEU A 175 -7.35 -3.23 19.99
CA LEU A 175 -6.40 -4.32 20.19
C LEU A 175 -7.11 -5.67 20.18
N TYR A 176 -8.26 -5.79 20.87
CA TYR A 176 -9.17 -6.93 20.71
C TYR A 176 -9.47 -7.20 19.23
N LEU A 177 -9.99 -6.19 18.50
CA LEU A 177 -10.34 -6.32 17.08
C LEU A 177 -9.14 -6.71 16.21
N ALA A 178 -7.91 -6.30 16.56
CA ALA A 178 -6.72 -6.63 15.79
C ALA A 178 -6.47 -8.15 15.74
N PHE A 179 -6.76 -8.90 16.81
CA PHE A 179 -6.59 -10.35 16.85
C PHE A 179 -7.75 -11.16 16.23
N GLN A 180 -8.92 -10.55 15.98
CA GLN A 180 -10.11 -11.26 15.47
C GLN A 180 -10.10 -11.46 13.93
N HIS A 181 -9.07 -12.16 13.44
CA HIS A 181 -8.89 -12.44 12.02
C HIS A 181 -9.94 -13.43 11.47
N PRO A 182 -10.21 -13.45 10.15
CA PRO A 182 -11.31 -14.24 9.57
C PRO A 182 -11.18 -15.77 9.71
N SER A 183 -10.00 -16.29 10.07
CA SER A 183 -9.77 -17.71 10.31
C SER A 183 -9.85 -18.08 11.80
N CYS A 184 -10.10 -17.11 12.70
CA CYS A 184 -10.30 -17.36 14.11
C CYS A 184 -11.71 -17.93 14.35
N GLU A 185 -11.81 -19.17 14.83
CA GLU A 185 -13.10 -19.82 15.08
C GLU A 185 -13.93 -19.12 16.18
N ARG A 186 -13.24 -18.46 17.12
CA ARG A 186 -13.83 -17.88 18.34
C ARG A 186 -14.83 -16.75 18.07
N THR A 187 -14.70 -16.00 16.97
CA THR A 187 -15.58 -14.83 16.73
C THR A 187 -16.04 -14.66 15.28
N ASN A 188 -17.16 -15.29 14.95
CA ASN A 188 -17.84 -15.14 13.66
C ASN A 188 -18.71 -13.88 13.53
N ALA A 189 -18.79 -13.04 14.56
CA ALA A 189 -19.62 -11.83 14.58
C ALA A 189 -19.28 -10.85 13.43
N ARG A 190 -20.30 -10.28 12.77
CA ARG A 190 -20.10 -9.42 11.60
C ARG A 190 -19.39 -8.10 11.95
N HIS A 191 -19.73 -7.48 13.07
CA HIS A 191 -19.13 -6.21 13.48
C HIS A 191 -17.64 -6.38 13.80
N VAL A 192 -17.27 -7.46 14.51
CA VAL A 192 -15.89 -7.83 14.81
C VAL A 192 -15.07 -8.08 13.54
N ARG A 193 -15.53 -8.99 12.66
CA ARG A 193 -14.82 -9.26 11.39
C ARG A 193 -14.71 -8.02 10.49
N SER A 194 -15.68 -7.11 10.54
CA SER A 194 -15.60 -5.82 9.86
C SER A 194 -14.52 -4.94 10.47
N GLY A 195 -14.53 -4.74 11.80
CA GLY A 195 -13.53 -3.95 12.53
C GLY A 195 -12.10 -4.42 12.28
N HIS A 196 -11.83 -5.72 12.49
CA HIS A 196 -10.54 -6.33 12.14
C HIS A 196 -10.11 -6.01 10.71
N SER A 197 -11.01 -6.24 9.74
CA SER A 197 -10.68 -6.01 8.32
C SER A 197 -10.38 -4.55 8.00
N ARG A 198 -11.04 -3.60 8.68
CA ARG A 198 -10.83 -2.15 8.51
C ARG A 198 -9.50 -1.69 9.11
N LEU A 199 -9.14 -2.19 10.30
CA LEU A 199 -7.82 -1.99 10.90
C LEU A 199 -6.70 -2.57 10.02
N CYS A 200 -6.87 -3.80 9.54
CA CYS A 200 -5.94 -4.47 8.62
C CYS A 200 -5.75 -3.69 7.31
N PHE A 201 -6.82 -3.10 6.76
CA PHE A 201 -6.76 -2.23 5.59
C PHE A 201 -5.96 -0.94 5.87
N LEU A 202 -6.18 -0.27 7.01
CA LEU A 202 -5.44 0.94 7.36
C LEU A 202 -3.96 0.66 7.62
N GLY A 203 -3.68 -0.32 8.48
CA GLY A 203 -2.34 -0.56 9.00
C GLY A 203 -1.33 -1.06 7.97
N GLN A 204 -1.80 -1.64 6.85
CA GLN A 204 -0.94 -1.87 5.67
C GLN A 204 -0.22 -0.58 5.25
N TYR A 205 -0.98 0.52 5.06
CA TYR A 205 -0.43 1.76 4.51
C TYR A 205 0.33 2.57 5.56
N VAL A 206 -0.06 2.46 6.84
CA VAL A 206 0.73 2.98 7.98
C VAL A 206 2.14 2.38 7.97
N LEU A 207 2.24 1.05 7.89
CA LEU A 207 3.51 0.33 7.89
C LEU A 207 4.37 0.66 6.67
N GLU A 208 3.75 0.70 5.48
CA GLU A 208 4.46 1.06 4.24
C GLU A 208 4.95 2.51 4.25
N LEU A 209 4.25 3.45 4.90
CA LEU A 209 4.70 4.82 5.09
C LEU A 209 5.83 4.91 6.11
N ALA A 210 5.66 4.33 7.30
CA ALA A 210 6.65 4.39 8.39
C ALA A 210 8.02 3.86 7.93
N LEU A 211 8.06 2.68 7.30
CA LEU A 211 9.33 2.14 6.80
C LEU A 211 9.91 2.94 5.64
N ALA A 212 9.08 3.60 4.82
CA ALA A 212 9.58 4.49 3.76
C ALA A 212 10.23 5.75 4.33
N GLU A 213 9.57 6.42 5.29
CA GLU A 213 10.13 7.57 6.02
C GLU A 213 11.45 7.22 6.72
N TYR A 214 11.49 6.08 7.41
CA TYR A 214 12.67 5.60 8.11
C TYR A 214 13.83 5.33 7.15
N PHE A 215 13.63 4.52 6.11
CA PHE A 215 14.71 4.15 5.19
C PHE A 215 15.18 5.30 4.31
N LEU A 216 14.31 6.25 3.95
CA LEU A 216 14.74 7.47 3.25
C LEU A 216 15.73 8.29 4.08
N GLN A 217 15.48 8.43 5.39
CA GLN A 217 16.34 9.18 6.32
C GLN A 217 17.60 8.41 6.75
N ARG A 218 17.51 7.08 6.91
CA ARG A 218 18.66 6.23 7.27
C ARG A 218 19.64 6.02 6.12
N TYR A 219 19.14 5.90 4.88
CA TYR A 219 19.96 5.71 3.68
C TYR A 219 19.72 6.85 2.66
N PRO A 220 20.19 8.08 2.96
CA PRO A 220 19.90 9.26 2.14
C PRO A 220 20.54 9.23 0.74
N ARG A 221 21.59 8.41 0.56
CA ARG A 221 22.29 8.20 -0.71
C ARG A 221 21.75 7.02 -1.55
N GLU A 222 21.03 6.08 -0.94
CA GLU A 222 20.45 4.94 -1.69
C GLU A 222 19.29 5.39 -2.60
N SER A 223 19.08 4.68 -3.71
CA SER A 223 17.85 4.85 -4.50
C SER A 223 16.66 4.14 -3.83
N PRO A 224 15.40 4.49 -4.18
CA PRO A 224 14.22 3.83 -3.59
C PRO A 224 14.07 2.33 -3.89
N ALA A 225 14.83 1.76 -4.83
CA ALA A 225 14.74 0.33 -5.17
C ALA A 225 15.31 -0.58 -4.07
N PRO A 226 16.57 -0.40 -3.60
CA PRO A 226 17.08 -0.99 -2.36
C PRO A 226 16.12 -0.88 -1.16
N MET A 227 15.56 0.31 -0.91
CA MET A 227 14.63 0.54 0.19
C MET A 227 13.39 -0.36 0.13
N ARG A 228 12.82 -0.54 -1.08
CA ARG A 228 11.69 -1.45 -1.29
C ARG A 228 12.04 -2.91 -1.02
N GLU A 229 13.28 -3.33 -1.26
CA GLU A 229 13.75 -4.67 -0.89
C GLU A 229 13.90 -4.80 0.63
N ARG A 230 14.48 -3.81 1.32
CA ARG A 230 14.57 -3.77 2.79
C ARG A 230 13.19 -3.89 3.44
N VAL A 231 12.21 -3.11 2.96
CA VAL A 231 10.79 -3.19 3.40
C VAL A 231 10.21 -4.59 3.18
N PHE A 232 10.44 -5.18 2.00
CA PHE A 232 9.94 -6.53 1.70
C PHE A 232 10.64 -7.63 2.54
N GLY A 233 11.92 -7.44 2.87
CA GLY A 233 12.69 -8.29 3.78
C GLY A 233 12.17 -8.23 5.22
N LEU A 234 11.77 -7.06 5.72
CA LEU A 234 11.19 -6.94 7.06
C LEU A 234 9.74 -7.43 7.14
N ILE A 235 8.82 -6.77 6.43
CA ILE A 235 7.37 -6.99 6.56
C ILE A 235 6.76 -7.88 5.47
N GLY A 236 7.61 -8.57 4.69
CA GLY A 236 7.17 -9.58 3.73
C GLY A 236 6.43 -10.71 4.43
N LYS A 237 5.34 -11.20 3.82
CA LYS A 237 4.44 -12.22 4.40
C LYS A 237 5.14 -13.51 4.91
N ARG A 238 6.35 -13.78 4.41
CA ARG A 238 7.18 -14.93 4.80
C ARG A 238 7.78 -14.77 6.21
N ASN A 239 8.04 -13.52 6.60
CA ASN A 239 8.84 -13.15 7.76
C ASN A 239 7.95 -12.64 8.91
N LEU A 240 6.73 -12.19 8.62
CA LEU A 240 5.75 -11.84 9.67
C LEU A 240 5.51 -12.94 10.73
N PRO A 241 5.51 -14.26 10.42
CA PRO A 241 5.46 -15.30 11.45
C PRO A 241 6.68 -15.33 12.39
N LYS A 242 7.89 -15.01 11.90
CA LYS A 242 9.11 -14.86 12.72
C LYS A 242 8.90 -13.73 13.74
N TRP A 243 8.35 -12.60 13.29
CA TRP A 243 8.09 -11.44 14.15
C TRP A 243 6.95 -11.66 15.16
N ILE A 244 5.82 -12.25 14.75
CA ILE A 244 4.74 -12.63 15.69
C ILE A 244 5.27 -13.57 16.78
N LYS A 245 6.17 -14.50 16.44
CA LYS A 245 6.81 -15.39 17.42
C LYS A 245 7.81 -14.66 18.33
N ALA A 246 8.60 -13.73 17.77
CA ALA A 246 9.56 -12.94 18.54
C ALA A 246 8.87 -12.08 19.62
N ALA A 247 7.72 -11.50 19.30
CA ALA A 247 6.89 -10.77 20.26
C ALA A 247 6.00 -11.67 21.16
N SER A 248 6.16 -13.00 21.12
CA SER A 248 5.32 -13.97 21.86
C SER A 248 3.81 -13.93 21.57
N LEU A 249 3.38 -13.33 20.46
CA LEU A 249 1.96 -13.13 20.12
C LEU A 249 1.32 -14.34 19.40
N GLN A 250 2.06 -15.41 19.14
CA GLN A 250 1.58 -16.54 18.32
C GLN A 250 0.34 -17.24 18.91
N ASN A 251 0.24 -17.34 20.24
CA ASN A 251 -0.88 -17.99 20.93
C ASN A 251 -2.19 -17.19 20.78
N LEU A 252 -2.08 -15.85 20.71
CA LEU A 252 -3.22 -14.97 20.48
C LEU A 252 -3.73 -15.03 19.03
N VAL A 253 -2.85 -15.33 18.07
CA VAL A 253 -3.22 -15.53 16.65
C VAL A 253 -3.78 -16.94 16.41
N PHE A 254 -3.18 -17.97 17.04
CA PHE A 254 -3.54 -19.37 16.90
C PHE A 254 -3.71 -20.04 18.28
N PRO A 255 -4.88 -19.91 18.92
CA PRO A 255 -5.05 -20.36 20.30
C PRO A 255 -5.11 -21.89 20.51
N TYR A 256 -5.32 -22.65 19.43
CA TYR A 256 -5.46 -24.10 19.46
C TYR A 256 -4.43 -24.84 18.59
N ASP A 257 -3.71 -24.12 17.73
CA ASP A 257 -2.78 -24.68 16.74
C ASP A 257 -1.35 -24.25 17.03
N ASP A 258 -0.42 -25.21 16.99
CA ASP A 258 1.01 -24.91 16.95
C ASP A 258 1.35 -24.24 15.61
N MET A 259 1.66 -22.95 15.66
CA MET A 259 1.97 -22.14 14.48
C MET A 259 3.11 -22.74 13.62
N ASP A 260 4.07 -23.48 14.19
CA ASP A 260 5.15 -24.08 13.41
C ASP A 260 4.70 -25.32 12.63
N ARG A 261 3.65 -26.01 13.09
CA ARG A 261 3.04 -27.18 12.41
C ARG A 261 2.04 -26.79 11.33
N LEU A 262 1.49 -25.58 11.38
CA LEU A 262 0.54 -25.09 10.39
C LEU A 262 1.14 -25.04 8.98
N ILE A 263 0.33 -25.43 7.99
CA ILE A 263 0.68 -25.30 6.58
C ILE A 263 0.94 -23.81 6.28
N ARG A 264 2.06 -23.54 5.61
CA ARG A 264 2.54 -22.19 5.27
C ARG A 264 1.45 -21.22 4.79
N LYS A 265 0.52 -21.65 3.94
CA LYS A 265 -0.54 -20.80 3.40
C LYS A 265 -1.53 -20.35 4.47
N ASP A 266 -1.85 -21.25 5.39
CA ASP A 266 -2.83 -21.07 6.45
C ASP A 266 -2.21 -20.30 7.64
N ARG A 267 -0.88 -20.35 7.78
CA ARG A 267 -0.11 -19.46 8.67
C ARG A 267 0.09 -18.04 8.14
N GLU A 268 0.59 -17.89 6.90
CA GLU A 268 1.04 -16.58 6.38
C GLU A 268 -0.10 -15.55 6.31
N ALA A 269 -1.35 -15.96 6.04
CA ALA A 269 -2.46 -15.03 5.83
C ALA A 269 -3.05 -14.45 7.15
N PRO A 270 -3.41 -15.25 8.17
CA PRO A 270 -3.83 -14.75 9.48
C PRO A 270 -2.79 -13.84 10.14
N VAL A 271 -1.54 -14.30 10.25
CA VAL A 271 -0.42 -13.53 10.83
C VAL A 271 -0.29 -12.18 10.15
N LYS A 272 -0.33 -12.14 8.83
CA LYS A 272 -0.28 -10.89 8.07
C LYS A 272 -1.46 -9.97 8.39
N SER A 273 -2.67 -10.50 8.51
CA SER A 273 -3.85 -9.71 8.81
C SER A 273 -3.87 -9.15 10.24
N VAL A 274 -3.41 -9.92 11.23
CA VAL A 274 -3.26 -9.46 12.62
C VAL A 274 -2.15 -8.43 12.72
N PHE A 275 -0.97 -8.70 12.15
CA PHE A 275 0.16 -7.76 12.16
C PHE A 275 -0.23 -6.41 11.55
N TRP A 276 -0.92 -6.41 10.41
CA TRP A 276 -1.44 -5.18 9.82
C TRP A 276 -2.53 -4.52 10.68
N ALA A 277 -3.47 -5.28 11.25
CA ALA A 277 -4.52 -4.71 12.10
C ALA A 277 -3.97 -4.07 13.39
N LEU A 278 -2.93 -4.68 13.97
CA LEU A 278 -2.22 -4.18 15.16
C LEU A 278 -1.68 -2.77 14.92
N PHE A 279 -0.92 -2.57 13.84
CA PHE A 279 -0.38 -1.25 13.50
C PHE A 279 -1.46 -0.26 13.05
N GLY A 280 -2.59 -0.74 12.54
CA GLY A 280 -3.80 0.07 12.35
C GLY A 280 -4.36 0.60 13.68
N ALA A 281 -4.42 -0.22 14.73
CA ALA A 281 -4.89 0.18 16.05
C ALA A 281 -3.90 1.16 16.73
N ILE A 282 -2.61 0.81 16.75
CA ILE A 282 -1.54 1.63 17.34
C ILE A 282 -1.51 3.03 16.70
N TYR A 283 -1.60 3.10 15.37
CA TYR A 283 -1.62 4.38 14.65
C TYR A 283 -2.77 5.29 15.05
N LEU A 284 -3.97 4.73 15.24
CA LEU A 284 -5.15 5.49 15.60
C LEU A 284 -5.08 6.02 17.04
N CYS A 285 -4.52 5.23 17.97
CA CYS A 285 -4.44 5.59 19.39
C CYS A 285 -3.22 6.47 19.73
N PHE A 286 -2.08 6.28 19.07
CA PHE A 286 -0.78 6.85 19.48
C PHE A 286 0.03 7.50 18.34
N GLY A 287 -0.35 7.33 17.08
CA GLY A 287 0.32 7.92 15.92
C GLY A 287 1.63 7.24 15.50
N MET A 288 2.40 7.90 14.61
CA MET A 288 3.61 7.33 14.00
C MET A 288 4.78 7.06 14.97
N PRO A 289 5.07 7.88 16.00
CA PRO A 289 6.17 7.59 16.94
C PRO A 289 6.05 6.21 17.59
N GLU A 290 4.84 5.81 17.97
CA GLU A 290 4.57 4.52 18.58
C GLU A 290 4.64 3.36 17.58
N VAL A 291 4.28 3.60 16.30
CA VAL A 291 4.51 2.64 15.21
C VAL A 291 6.00 2.32 15.08
N TYR A 292 6.89 3.31 15.19
CA TYR A 292 8.33 3.09 15.19
C TYR A 292 8.80 2.30 16.42
N ARG A 293 8.35 2.68 17.63
CA ARG A 293 8.67 1.95 18.87
C ARG A 293 8.28 0.48 18.77
N VAL A 294 7.04 0.17 18.40
CA VAL A 294 6.58 -1.21 18.32
C VAL A 294 7.29 -2.00 17.21
N LEU A 295 7.60 -1.39 16.05
CA LEU A 295 8.36 -2.06 14.99
C LEU A 295 9.77 -2.48 15.43
N PHE A 296 10.52 -1.58 16.06
CA PHE A 296 11.95 -1.77 16.26
C PHE A 296 12.34 -2.19 17.68
N GLU A 297 11.59 -1.76 18.71
CA GLU A 297 11.83 -2.13 20.11
C GLU A 297 11.12 -3.44 20.47
N VAL A 298 9.80 -3.52 20.21
CA VAL A 298 8.96 -4.66 20.62
C VAL A 298 9.15 -5.86 19.69
N PHE A 299 9.04 -5.66 18.37
CA PHE A 299 9.28 -6.74 17.41
C PHE A 299 10.76 -7.01 17.15
N GLY A 300 11.67 -6.16 17.66
CA GLY A 300 13.12 -6.34 17.50
C GLY A 300 13.59 -6.37 16.04
N MET A 301 12.93 -5.63 15.13
CA MET A 301 13.29 -5.64 13.72
C MET A 301 14.65 -4.99 13.50
N ASP A 302 15.62 -5.76 13.02
CA ASP A 302 16.93 -5.24 12.66
C ASP A 302 17.00 -4.85 11.16
N PRO A 303 17.16 -3.56 10.81
CA PRO A 303 17.30 -3.09 9.42
C PRO A 303 18.66 -3.41 8.78
N ASP A 304 19.66 -3.81 9.58
CA ASP A 304 20.99 -4.18 9.10
C ASP A 304 21.15 -5.70 8.95
N SER A 305 20.13 -6.49 9.34
CA SER A 305 20.08 -7.94 9.20
C SER A 305 20.26 -8.40 7.74
N GLU A 306 21.03 -9.48 7.52
CA GLU A 306 21.29 -10.08 6.21
C GLU A 306 19.99 -10.42 5.45
N ASP A 307 18.97 -10.93 6.16
CA ASP A 307 17.64 -11.30 5.63
C ASP A 307 16.94 -10.14 4.88
N CYS A 308 17.30 -8.89 5.19
CA CYS A 308 16.69 -7.69 4.62
C CYS A 308 17.65 -6.82 3.80
N GLN A 309 18.91 -7.23 3.61
CA GLN A 309 19.82 -6.47 2.76
C GLN A 309 19.40 -6.52 1.28
N PRO A 310 19.48 -5.38 0.56
CA PRO A 310 19.13 -5.33 -0.85
C PRO A 310 20.16 -6.10 -1.70
N ASN A 311 19.73 -6.58 -2.87
CA ASN A 311 20.64 -7.19 -3.82
C ASN A 311 21.75 -6.20 -4.22
N LEU A 312 23.01 -6.66 -4.26
CA LEU A 312 24.12 -5.85 -4.75
C LEU A 312 23.84 -5.36 -6.18
N ARG A 313 24.11 -4.07 -6.39
CA ARG A 313 23.93 -3.38 -7.67
C ARG A 313 25.12 -2.45 -7.88
N ARG A 314 25.43 -2.16 -9.14
CA ARG A 314 26.28 -1.01 -9.46
C ARG A 314 25.57 0.25 -8.96
N GLN A 315 26.07 0.82 -7.86
CA GLN A 315 25.68 2.16 -7.45
C GLN A 315 26.33 3.15 -8.42
N LEU A 316 25.62 4.24 -8.69
CA LEU A 316 26.21 5.41 -9.33
C LEU A 316 26.94 6.20 -8.24
N GLU A 317 28.05 6.83 -8.60
CA GLU A 317 28.84 7.62 -7.66
C GLU A 317 28.05 8.90 -7.29
N ASP A 318 27.68 9.03 -6.02
CA ASP A 318 26.93 10.17 -5.50
C ASP A 318 27.92 11.23 -4.99
N VAL A 319 28.48 11.98 -5.93
CA VAL A 319 29.46 13.07 -5.69
C VAL A 319 28.83 14.23 -4.90
N ASP A 320 27.50 14.35 -4.91
CA ASP A 320 26.79 15.37 -4.16
C ASP A 320 26.86 15.12 -2.64
N TYR A 321 26.99 16.18 -1.85
CA TYR A 321 26.97 16.10 -0.39
C TYR A 321 25.58 15.68 0.14
N VAL A 322 25.51 15.21 1.39
CA VAL A 322 24.22 15.15 2.12
C VAL A 322 24.23 16.23 3.20
N SER A 323 23.09 16.53 3.82
CA SER A 323 23.09 17.45 4.97
C SER A 323 23.94 16.87 6.10
N VAL A 324 24.64 17.72 6.85
CA VAL A 324 25.61 17.32 7.90
C VAL A 324 25.02 16.34 8.93
N GLU A 325 23.71 16.43 9.20
CA GLU A 325 22.97 15.49 10.06
C GLU A 325 22.96 14.03 9.57
N PHE A 326 23.30 13.80 8.29
CA PHE A 326 23.40 12.49 7.64
C PHE A 326 24.84 12.05 7.34
N GLU A 327 25.82 12.96 7.36
CA GLU A 327 27.22 12.62 7.07
C GLU A 327 27.92 11.99 8.28
N THR A 328 27.52 12.40 9.49
CA THR A 328 28.23 12.09 10.73
C THR A 328 27.80 10.80 11.40
N LYS A 329 26.54 10.39 11.27
CA LYS A 329 25.97 9.21 11.94
C LYS A 329 24.81 8.63 11.13
N THR A 330 24.73 7.31 11.04
CA THR A 330 23.52 6.61 10.57
C THR A 330 22.40 6.75 11.60
N LEU A 331 21.25 7.29 11.18
CA LEU A 331 20.13 7.55 12.09
C LEU A 331 19.51 6.24 12.60
N SER A 332 19.34 6.16 13.92
CA SER A 332 18.54 5.12 14.58
C SER A 332 17.05 5.38 14.39
N TRP A 333 16.21 4.40 14.74
CA TRP A 333 14.76 4.61 14.71
C TRP A 333 14.30 5.58 15.80
N GLN A 334 14.99 5.63 16.95
CA GLN A 334 14.73 6.59 18.01
C GLN A 334 15.01 8.02 17.52
N ASP A 335 16.14 8.22 16.81
CA ASP A 335 16.50 9.51 16.22
C ASP A 335 15.40 10.04 15.27
N VAL A 336 14.67 9.14 14.59
CA VAL A 336 13.54 9.48 13.69
C VAL A 336 12.23 9.66 14.48
N ALA A 337 11.89 8.75 15.40
CA ALA A 337 10.62 8.74 16.12
C ALA A 337 10.46 9.89 17.12
N VAL A 338 11.56 10.29 17.77
CA VAL A 338 11.59 11.38 18.77
C VAL A 338 11.81 12.75 18.11
N TYR A 339 12.09 12.79 16.80
CA TYR A 339 12.37 14.04 16.10
C TYR A 339 11.18 15.01 16.12
N LYS A 340 11.35 16.11 16.86
CA LYS A 340 10.47 17.28 16.80
C LYS A 340 11.18 18.36 15.98
N PRO A 341 10.56 18.91 14.92
CA PRO A 341 11.10 20.07 14.25
C PRO A 341 11.12 21.28 15.21
N PRO A 342 12.09 22.20 15.08
CA PRO A 342 12.07 23.50 15.78
C PRO A 342 10.78 24.29 15.53
N GLU A 343 10.42 25.22 16.43
CA GLU A 343 9.22 26.07 16.27
C GLU A 343 9.28 26.97 15.01
N ASP A 344 10.48 27.32 14.58
CA ASP A 344 10.82 28.12 13.41
C ASP A 344 11.16 27.27 12.16
N ALA A 345 10.89 25.96 12.20
CA ALA A 345 11.17 25.08 11.08
C ALA A 345 10.42 25.48 9.80
N LEU A 346 11.16 25.58 8.69
CA LEU A 346 10.57 25.93 7.39
C LEU A 346 9.55 24.89 6.89
N PHE A 347 9.63 23.64 7.35
CA PHE A 347 8.85 22.51 6.81
C PHE A 347 8.21 21.67 7.91
N ALA A 348 7.12 20.97 7.58
CA ALA A 348 6.48 20.01 8.46
C ALA A 348 7.38 18.79 8.79
N HIS A 349 8.15 18.31 7.81
CA HIS A 349 9.08 17.18 7.97
C HIS A 349 10.47 17.54 7.39
N PRO A 350 11.23 18.45 8.03
CA PRO A 350 12.42 19.06 7.40
C PRO A 350 13.58 18.08 7.19
N ARG A 351 13.77 17.11 8.08
CA ARG A 351 14.75 16.04 7.88
C ARG A 351 14.37 15.13 6.71
N LEU A 352 13.10 14.76 6.59
CA LEU A 352 12.60 13.95 5.47
C LEU A 352 12.67 14.72 4.14
N PHE A 353 12.42 16.05 4.16
CA PHE A 353 12.67 16.94 3.03
C PHE A 353 14.13 16.85 2.58
N ARG A 354 15.10 17.08 3.48
CA ARG A 354 16.55 17.01 3.18
C ARG A 354 17.02 15.62 2.77
N ALA A 355 16.35 14.57 3.24
CA ALA A 355 16.59 13.22 2.77
C ALA A 355 16.12 13.04 1.32
N CYS A 356 15.04 13.70 0.88
CA CYS A 356 14.48 13.53 -0.46
C CYS A 356 15.02 14.52 -1.50
N VAL A 357 15.31 15.75 -1.08
CA VAL A 357 15.78 16.88 -1.90
C VAL A 357 17.28 17.07 -1.63
N PRO A 358 18.16 16.85 -2.62
CA PRO A 358 19.60 16.96 -2.41
C PRO A 358 20.03 18.42 -2.18
N PRO A 359 21.08 18.68 -1.37
CA PRO A 359 21.68 20.00 -1.30
C PRO A 359 22.28 20.38 -2.66
N GLY A 360 22.31 21.67 -2.96
CA GLY A 360 22.75 22.16 -4.28
C GLY A 360 21.62 22.46 -5.26
N MET A 361 20.35 22.17 -4.95
CA MET A 361 19.21 22.58 -5.79
C MET A 361 19.17 24.10 -6.07
N HIS A 362 19.73 24.94 -5.18
CA HIS A 362 19.88 26.38 -5.41
C HIS A 362 20.68 26.73 -6.68
N ARG A 363 21.56 25.83 -7.17
CA ARG A 363 22.33 26.01 -8.42
C ARG A 363 21.43 26.09 -9.67
N PHE A 364 20.17 25.66 -9.56
CA PHE A 364 19.18 25.73 -10.63
C PHE A 364 18.29 26.99 -10.59
N ARG A 365 18.42 27.87 -9.59
CA ARG A 365 17.67 29.13 -9.55
C ARG A 365 17.99 29.98 -10.79
N GLY A 366 16.98 30.68 -11.32
CA GLY A 366 17.13 31.55 -12.48
C GLY A 366 17.32 30.82 -13.82
N ASN A 367 17.17 29.49 -13.87
CA ASN A 367 17.09 28.79 -15.15
C ASN A 367 15.73 29.03 -15.84
N ILE A 368 15.63 28.61 -17.11
CA ILE A 368 14.41 28.79 -17.93
C ILE A 368 13.16 28.17 -17.26
N TRP A 369 13.29 27.01 -16.60
CA TRP A 369 12.18 26.37 -15.90
C TRP A 369 11.72 27.17 -14.68
N ASP A 370 12.67 27.71 -13.90
CA ASP A 370 12.43 28.53 -12.70
C ASP A 370 11.75 29.88 -13.02
N TYR A 371 12.00 30.41 -14.22
CA TYR A 371 11.34 31.61 -14.75
C TYR A 371 9.98 31.29 -15.41
N ASP A 372 9.94 30.39 -16.40
CA ASP A 372 8.75 30.17 -17.23
C ASP A 372 7.75 29.16 -16.67
N SER A 373 8.23 28.09 -16.04
CA SER A 373 7.41 26.94 -15.65
C SER A 373 6.95 27.04 -14.21
N ARG A 374 7.85 27.34 -13.28
CA ARG A 374 7.57 27.44 -11.84
C ARG A 374 6.36 28.31 -11.51
N PRO A 375 6.18 29.55 -12.02
CA PRO A 375 5.03 30.38 -11.67
C PRO A 375 3.70 29.77 -12.13
N LYS A 376 3.70 29.11 -13.30
CA LYS A 376 2.52 28.42 -13.85
C LYS A 376 2.18 27.19 -13.02
N VAL A 377 3.17 26.37 -12.66
CA VAL A 377 3.02 25.20 -11.79
C VAL A 377 2.50 25.59 -10.41
N MET A 378 3.12 26.57 -9.75
CA MET A 378 2.69 27.07 -8.44
C MET A 378 1.25 27.59 -8.47
N LYS A 379 0.90 28.42 -9.46
CA LYS A 379 -0.47 28.91 -9.66
C LYS A 379 -1.47 27.76 -9.85
N THR A 380 -1.16 26.74 -10.65
CA THR A 380 -2.03 25.58 -10.89
C THR A 380 -2.21 24.70 -9.65
N LEU A 381 -1.19 24.60 -8.79
CA LEU A 381 -1.24 23.84 -7.53
C LEU A 381 -1.80 24.66 -6.35
N GLY A 382 -2.07 25.96 -6.54
CA GLY A 382 -2.55 26.86 -5.49
C GLY A 382 -1.49 27.22 -4.45
N TYR A 383 -0.25 27.43 -4.89
CA TYR A 383 0.87 27.88 -4.06
C TYR A 383 1.25 29.35 -4.38
N PRO A 384 1.80 30.11 -3.42
CA PRO A 384 2.06 29.72 -2.03
C PRO A 384 0.77 29.55 -1.21
N LEU A 385 0.83 28.78 -0.11
CA LEU A 385 -0.29 28.71 0.84
C LEU A 385 -0.27 29.94 1.76
N ASN A 386 -1.45 30.47 2.06
CA ASN A 386 -1.61 31.52 3.07
C ASN A 386 -1.32 30.93 4.45
N MET A 387 -0.17 31.29 5.03
CA MET A 387 0.25 30.91 6.38
C MET A 387 0.72 32.14 7.15
N THR A 388 0.38 32.22 8.43
CA THR A 388 0.84 33.26 9.35
C THR A 388 2.02 32.73 10.15
N ASP A 389 3.21 32.75 9.56
CA ASP A 389 4.45 32.51 10.29
C ASP A 389 4.79 33.69 11.21
N ARG A 390 5.53 33.44 12.30
CA ARG A 390 5.96 34.52 13.21
C ARG A 390 6.92 35.52 12.56
N ILE A 391 7.65 35.09 11.52
CA ILE A 391 8.67 35.87 10.81
C ILE A 391 8.40 35.72 9.30
N PRO A 392 8.18 36.81 8.53
CA PRO A 392 7.90 36.74 7.09
C PRO A 392 8.98 36.01 6.27
N ASP A 393 10.25 36.16 6.66
CA ASP A 393 11.42 35.54 6.00
C ASP A 393 11.31 34.00 5.97
N ILE A 394 10.66 33.39 6.96
CA ILE A 394 10.39 31.93 6.99
C ILE A 394 9.40 31.57 5.88
N THR A 395 8.34 32.37 5.68
CA THR A 395 7.37 32.18 4.61
C THR A 395 8.06 32.31 3.25
N GLU A 396 8.92 33.32 3.06
CA GLU A 396 9.68 33.52 1.82
C GLU A 396 10.64 32.35 1.55
N ALA A 397 11.48 32.00 2.52
CA ALA A 397 12.43 30.90 2.38
C ALA A 397 11.73 29.55 2.10
N ARG A 398 10.61 29.26 2.77
CA ARG A 398 9.78 28.08 2.48
C ARG A 398 9.28 28.08 1.04
N ASN A 399 8.79 29.21 0.55
CA ASN A 399 8.26 29.33 -0.81
C ASN A 399 9.34 29.15 -1.89
N ILE A 400 10.56 29.63 -1.63
CA ILE A 400 11.68 29.44 -2.56
C ILE A 400 12.11 27.96 -2.59
N GLU A 401 12.25 27.31 -1.44
CA GLU A 401 12.60 25.88 -1.37
C GLU A 401 11.48 24.96 -1.90
N LEU A 402 10.21 25.35 -1.74
CA LEU A 402 9.08 24.71 -2.42
C LEU A 402 9.21 24.82 -3.95
N GLY A 403 9.61 25.98 -4.47
CA GLY A 403 9.86 26.19 -5.90
C GLY A 403 10.97 25.28 -6.44
N LEU A 404 12.07 25.15 -5.71
CA LEU A 404 13.16 24.23 -6.02
C LEU A 404 12.74 22.76 -5.96
N GLY A 405 12.00 22.38 -4.91
CA GLY A 405 11.44 21.04 -4.76
C GLY A 405 10.47 20.69 -5.90
N LEU A 406 9.66 21.66 -6.35
CA LEU A 406 8.77 21.48 -7.50
C LEU A 406 9.59 21.23 -8.77
N GLN A 407 10.67 21.97 -9.01
CA GLN A 407 11.56 21.68 -10.15
C GLN A 407 12.08 20.24 -10.11
N LEU A 408 12.52 19.76 -8.94
CA LEU A 408 12.96 18.38 -8.74
C LEU A 408 11.83 17.36 -9.03
N CYS A 409 10.58 17.65 -8.65
CA CYS A 409 9.43 16.81 -8.98
C CYS A 409 9.22 16.66 -10.49
N PHE A 410 9.55 17.67 -11.30
CA PHE A 410 9.39 17.63 -12.76
C PHE A 410 10.64 17.13 -13.51
N LEU A 411 11.72 16.81 -12.80
CA LEU A 411 12.99 16.38 -13.36
C LEU A 411 13.04 14.86 -13.56
N HIS A 412 12.93 14.42 -14.81
CA HIS A 412 12.88 12.99 -15.15
C HIS A 412 14.25 12.33 -14.95
N PRO A 413 14.31 11.08 -14.43
CA PRO A 413 15.56 10.32 -14.28
C PRO A 413 16.49 10.30 -15.50
N SER A 414 15.97 10.43 -16.72
CA SER A 414 16.83 10.43 -17.91
C SER A 414 17.67 11.70 -18.10
N LYS A 415 17.38 12.83 -17.41
CA LYS A 415 18.09 14.10 -17.64
C LYS A 415 19.45 14.19 -16.96
N TYR A 416 19.53 13.89 -15.65
CA TYR A 416 20.76 14.05 -14.86
C TYR A 416 21.11 12.86 -13.96
N LYS A 417 20.30 11.78 -13.90
CA LYS A 417 20.52 10.72 -12.90
C LYS A 417 21.87 10.00 -13.03
N PHE A 418 22.45 9.96 -14.22
CA PHE A 418 23.75 9.30 -14.43
C PHE A 418 24.94 10.11 -13.91
N ASP A 419 24.81 11.43 -13.83
CA ASP A 419 25.82 12.36 -13.30
C ASP A 419 25.54 12.71 -11.83
N HIS A 420 24.27 12.91 -11.51
CA HIS A 420 23.74 13.34 -10.20
C HIS A 420 22.58 12.39 -9.78
N PRO A 421 22.87 11.27 -9.10
CA PRO A 421 21.90 10.18 -8.86
C PRO A 421 20.63 10.58 -8.09
N ARG A 422 20.69 11.67 -7.31
CA ARG A 422 19.57 12.21 -6.52
C ARG A 422 18.83 13.36 -7.21
N PHE A 423 19.29 13.87 -8.35
CA PHE A 423 18.68 15.00 -9.06
C PHE A 423 17.56 14.50 -10.00
N CYS A 424 16.59 13.80 -9.43
CA CYS A 424 15.36 13.38 -10.09
C CYS A 424 14.25 13.12 -9.06
N TYR A 425 13.02 12.99 -9.53
CA TYR A 425 11.85 12.87 -8.66
C TYR A 425 11.75 11.59 -7.82
N GLU A 426 12.57 10.54 -8.04
CA GLU A 426 12.30 9.16 -7.56
C GLU A 426 12.13 9.05 -6.04
N ARG A 427 12.88 9.82 -5.24
CA ARG A 427 12.79 9.79 -3.77
C ARG A 427 11.49 10.43 -3.29
N LEU A 428 11.07 11.55 -3.90
CA LEU A 428 9.79 12.20 -3.67
C LEU A 428 8.60 11.37 -4.19
N GLU A 429 8.74 10.71 -5.34
CA GLU A 429 7.75 9.74 -5.86
C GLU A 429 7.51 8.62 -4.83
N TYR A 430 8.58 8.06 -4.25
CA TYR A 430 8.46 6.94 -3.34
C TYR A 430 7.68 7.28 -2.06
N ILE A 431 8.05 8.37 -1.36
CA ILE A 431 7.29 8.82 -0.18
C ILE A 431 5.89 9.30 -0.56
N GLY A 432 5.78 10.00 -1.70
CA GLY A 432 4.54 10.52 -2.26
C GLY A 432 3.51 9.45 -2.59
N GLN A 433 3.94 8.29 -3.09
CA GLN A 433 3.08 7.12 -3.24
C GLN A 433 2.51 6.66 -1.89
N LYS A 434 3.36 6.56 -0.85
CA LYS A 434 2.94 6.03 0.45
C LYS A 434 1.97 6.94 1.18
N ILE A 435 2.22 8.25 1.19
CA ILE A 435 1.30 9.21 1.79
C ILE A 435 -0.02 9.31 1.00
N GLN A 436 0.02 9.24 -0.33
CA GLN A 436 -1.18 9.18 -1.17
C GLN A 436 -2.03 7.95 -0.87
N ASP A 437 -1.39 6.78 -0.70
CA ASP A 437 -2.07 5.53 -0.34
C ASP A 437 -2.73 5.64 1.05
N LEU A 438 -2.03 6.16 2.07
CA LEU A 438 -2.58 6.36 3.41
C LEU A 438 -3.74 7.38 3.43
N VAL A 439 -3.56 8.55 2.79
CA VAL A 439 -4.58 9.60 2.73
C VAL A 439 -5.88 9.11 2.08
N MET A 440 -5.78 8.33 1.01
CA MET A 440 -6.95 7.70 0.39
C MET A 440 -7.59 6.64 1.31
N ALA A 441 -6.79 5.84 2.02
CA ALA A 441 -7.30 4.84 2.96
C ALA A 441 -8.11 5.48 4.10
N GLU A 442 -7.58 6.55 4.72
CA GLU A 442 -8.27 7.32 5.76
C GLU A 442 -9.61 7.88 5.26
N ARG A 443 -9.62 8.50 4.07
CA ARG A 443 -10.84 9.08 3.49
C ARG A 443 -11.89 8.01 3.20
N LEU A 444 -11.49 6.86 2.64
CA LEU A 444 -12.41 5.76 2.34
C LEU A 444 -13.00 5.13 3.60
N LEU A 445 -12.22 5.03 4.69
CA LEU A 445 -12.70 4.55 5.99
C LEU A 445 -13.80 5.46 6.55
N MET A 446 -13.56 6.78 6.60
CA MET A 446 -14.53 7.77 7.08
C MET A 446 -15.77 7.86 6.18
N LYS A 447 -15.60 7.77 4.86
CA LYS A 447 -16.69 7.87 3.87
C LYS A 447 -17.59 6.64 3.80
N HIS A 448 -17.06 5.45 4.09
CA HIS A 448 -17.76 4.18 3.92
C HIS A 448 -17.74 3.36 5.22
N LEU A 449 -18.49 3.81 6.22
CA LEU A 449 -18.55 3.21 7.56
C LEU A 449 -18.94 1.71 7.53
N ASP A 450 -20.00 1.34 6.82
CA ASP A 450 -20.48 -0.04 6.73
C ASP A 450 -19.60 -0.97 5.86
N ALA A 451 -18.61 -0.43 5.15
CA ALA A 451 -17.81 -1.21 4.21
C ALA A 451 -16.73 -2.06 4.93
N PRO A 452 -16.62 -3.37 4.61
CA PRO A 452 -15.52 -4.19 5.12
C PRO A 452 -14.21 -3.81 4.43
N GLY A 453 -13.08 -4.00 5.11
CA GLY A 453 -11.75 -3.63 4.62
C GLY A 453 -11.37 -4.21 3.26
N LYS A 454 -11.83 -5.42 2.93
CA LYS A 454 -11.61 -6.02 1.60
C LYS A 454 -12.30 -5.24 0.47
N TRP A 455 -13.47 -4.64 0.73
CA TRP A 455 -14.14 -3.77 -0.23
C TRP A 455 -13.41 -2.42 -0.33
N LEU A 456 -12.98 -1.86 0.80
CA LEU A 456 -12.19 -0.62 0.84
C LEU A 456 -10.88 -0.77 0.05
N GLN A 457 -10.18 -1.89 0.20
CA GLN A 457 -8.95 -2.20 -0.54
C GLN A 457 -9.17 -2.25 -2.05
N GLU A 458 -10.27 -2.87 -2.51
CA GLU A 458 -10.61 -2.90 -3.93
C GLU A 458 -11.00 -1.51 -4.46
N ARG A 459 -11.74 -0.71 -3.66
CA ARG A 459 -12.11 0.67 -4.00
C ARG A 459 -10.88 1.58 -4.08
N HIS A 460 -9.99 1.50 -3.09
CA HIS A 460 -8.70 2.19 -3.01
C HIS A 460 -7.85 1.91 -4.24
N ARG A 461 -7.60 0.63 -4.53
CA ARG A 461 -6.82 0.20 -5.70
C ARG A 461 -7.39 0.72 -7.01
N ARG A 462 -8.71 0.76 -7.17
CA ARG A 462 -9.37 1.28 -8.40
C ARG A 462 -9.20 2.79 -8.56
N ILE A 463 -9.25 3.56 -7.48
CA ILE A 463 -9.06 5.01 -7.52
C ILE A 463 -7.58 5.35 -7.79
N LEU A 464 -6.65 4.65 -7.12
CA LEU A 464 -5.21 4.91 -7.21
C LEU A 464 -4.45 4.08 -8.25
N MET A 465 -5.13 3.43 -9.22
CA MET A 465 -4.39 2.73 -10.29
C MET A 465 -3.51 3.74 -11.04
N ASN A 466 -2.26 3.35 -11.36
CA ASN A 466 -1.31 4.21 -12.06
C ASN A 466 -1.84 4.81 -13.39
N LYS A 467 -2.82 4.18 -14.04
CA LYS A 467 -3.47 4.75 -15.23
C LYS A 467 -4.27 6.04 -14.92
N PHE A 468 -4.84 6.14 -13.73
CA PHE A 468 -5.67 7.28 -13.29
C PHE A 468 -4.83 8.36 -12.61
N CYS A 469 -3.84 8.01 -11.78
CA CYS A 469 -2.99 8.98 -11.10
C CYS A 469 -2.41 10.01 -12.09
N GLY A 470 -1.57 9.61 -13.04
CA GLY A 470 -1.03 10.54 -14.05
C GLY A 470 -2.07 11.14 -15.01
N ARG A 471 -3.34 10.72 -14.98
CA ARG A 471 -4.41 11.42 -15.72
C ARG A 471 -4.66 12.79 -15.11
N TYR A 472 -4.72 12.93 -13.80
CA TYR A 472 -5.06 14.19 -13.16
C TYR A 472 -3.99 15.27 -13.44
N LEU A 473 -2.70 14.90 -13.45
CA LEU A 473 -1.59 15.77 -13.89
C LEU A 473 -1.79 16.28 -15.34
N ARG A 474 -2.28 15.42 -16.24
CA ARG A 474 -2.52 15.77 -17.64
C ARG A 474 -3.79 16.59 -17.83
N ASP A 475 -4.88 16.26 -17.13
CA ASP A 475 -6.12 17.04 -17.08
C ASP A 475 -5.88 18.46 -16.49
N LYS A 476 -4.76 18.69 -15.77
CA LYS A 476 -4.28 20.01 -15.30
C LYS A 476 -3.18 20.63 -16.18
N HIS A 477 -2.86 20.05 -17.34
CA HIS A 477 -1.80 20.50 -18.26
C HIS A 477 -0.38 20.57 -17.67
N LEU A 478 -0.16 20.06 -16.45
CA LEU A 478 1.16 20.11 -15.78
C LEU A 478 2.21 19.24 -16.48
N HIS A 479 1.79 18.22 -17.23
CA HIS A 479 2.68 17.34 -17.99
C HIS A 479 3.54 18.01 -19.07
N HIS A 480 3.28 19.27 -19.44
CA HIS A 480 4.13 20.02 -20.37
C HIS A 480 5.41 20.55 -19.72
N TYR A 481 5.49 20.58 -18.38
CA TYR A 481 6.64 21.11 -17.64
C TYR A 481 7.67 20.03 -17.26
N ILE A 482 7.53 18.80 -17.79
CA ILE A 482 8.43 17.68 -17.47
C ILE A 482 9.73 17.85 -18.24
N VAL A 483 10.86 17.80 -17.53
CA VAL A 483 12.19 17.92 -18.13
C VAL A 483 12.74 16.52 -18.41
N TYR A 484 12.80 16.16 -19.69
CA TYR A 484 13.45 14.94 -20.20
C TYR A 484 14.86 15.25 -20.73
N SER A 485 15.66 14.21 -20.97
CA SER A 485 16.83 14.32 -21.85
C SER A 485 16.39 14.38 -23.32
N GLU A 486 17.18 15.09 -24.13
CA GLU A 486 16.89 15.32 -25.56
C GLU A 486 16.71 14.00 -26.32
N GLU A 487 17.53 12.99 -26.01
CA GLU A 487 17.46 11.64 -26.60
C GLU A 487 16.11 10.92 -26.43
N VAL A 488 15.32 11.25 -25.40
CA VAL A 488 14.08 10.53 -25.08
C VAL A 488 12.82 11.39 -25.13
N GLN A 489 12.95 12.72 -25.25
CA GLN A 489 11.81 13.64 -25.14
C GLN A 489 10.70 13.28 -26.14
N ASP A 490 11.02 13.17 -27.43
CA ASP A 490 10.06 12.78 -28.49
C ASP A 490 9.35 11.46 -28.16
N ALA A 491 10.08 10.48 -27.63
CA ALA A 491 9.53 9.19 -27.27
C ALA A 491 8.52 9.30 -26.12
N TYR A 492 8.78 10.13 -25.10
CA TYR A 492 7.84 10.35 -24.00
C TYR A 492 6.63 11.21 -24.41
N GLU A 493 6.78 12.15 -25.34
CA GLU A 493 5.66 12.96 -25.83
C GLU A 493 4.67 12.11 -26.66
N HIS A 494 5.19 11.33 -27.61
CA HIS A 494 4.39 10.55 -28.57
C HIS A 494 3.94 9.18 -28.01
N ASN A 495 4.76 8.49 -27.22
CA ASN A 495 4.45 7.15 -26.72
C ASN A 495 3.69 7.17 -25.38
N ARG A 496 2.37 6.96 -25.43
CA ARG A 496 1.49 6.84 -24.26
C ARG A 496 1.95 5.78 -23.23
N ARG A 497 2.70 4.74 -23.64
CA ARG A 497 3.21 3.70 -22.70
C ARG A 497 4.35 4.21 -21.83
N LEU A 498 5.16 5.16 -22.31
CA LEU A 498 6.24 5.81 -21.57
C LEU A 498 5.70 7.02 -20.78
N ARG A 499 4.87 7.84 -21.42
CA ARG A 499 4.27 9.05 -20.83
C ARG A 499 3.43 8.79 -19.58
N ASN A 500 2.63 7.73 -19.59
CA ASN A 500 1.66 7.47 -18.51
C ASN A 500 2.34 7.12 -17.16
N PRO A 501 3.36 6.25 -17.11
CA PRO A 501 4.21 6.08 -15.94
C PRO A 501 4.87 7.37 -15.46
N ALA A 502 5.56 8.12 -16.33
CA ALA A 502 6.26 9.36 -15.94
C ALA A 502 5.30 10.40 -15.33
N THR A 503 4.16 10.66 -15.98
CA THR A 503 3.14 11.58 -15.42
C THR A 503 2.50 11.09 -14.11
N THR A 504 2.56 9.79 -13.82
CA THR A 504 2.10 9.24 -12.53
C THR A 504 3.14 9.45 -11.44
N ALA A 505 4.40 9.13 -11.74
CA ALA A 505 5.52 9.30 -10.84
C ALA A 505 5.68 10.76 -10.39
N ILE A 506 5.56 11.69 -11.33
CA ILE A 506 5.63 13.14 -11.06
C ILE A 506 4.48 13.62 -10.18
N GLN A 507 3.26 13.11 -10.40
CA GLN A 507 2.14 13.47 -9.52
C GLN A 507 2.32 12.90 -8.11
N GLN A 508 2.85 11.69 -7.98
CA GLN A 508 3.24 11.14 -6.68
C GLN A 508 4.35 11.99 -6.06
N ALA A 509 5.36 12.42 -6.82
CA ALA A 509 6.43 13.29 -6.32
C ALA A 509 5.92 14.65 -5.82
N ILE A 510 4.93 15.26 -6.47
CA ILE A 510 4.26 16.47 -5.99
C ILE A 510 3.57 16.21 -4.63
N HIS A 511 2.88 15.07 -4.46
CA HIS A 511 2.32 14.68 -3.16
C HIS A 511 3.42 14.42 -2.11
N GLY A 512 4.57 13.87 -2.50
CA GLY A 512 5.73 13.67 -1.62
C GLY A 512 6.36 14.97 -1.14
N LEU A 513 6.51 15.95 -2.04
CA LEU A 513 6.99 17.30 -1.70
C LEU A 513 6.00 18.03 -0.80
N SER A 514 4.71 18.03 -1.17
CA SER A 514 3.62 18.58 -0.37
C SER A 514 3.62 18.00 1.05
N TYR A 515 3.81 16.68 1.17
CA TYR A 515 3.94 16.03 2.45
C TYR A 515 5.13 16.55 3.26
N THR A 516 6.33 16.60 2.68
CA THR A 516 7.53 17.03 3.42
C THR A 516 7.48 18.50 3.82
N VAL A 517 6.91 19.38 2.99
CA VAL A 517 6.82 20.84 3.23
C VAL A 517 5.65 21.20 4.15
N TYR A 518 4.43 20.76 3.86
CA TYR A 518 3.19 21.19 4.53
C TYR A 518 2.44 20.08 5.28
N GLY A 519 2.92 18.83 5.22
CA GLY A 519 2.34 17.71 5.94
C GLY A 519 1.11 17.08 5.27
N LYS A 520 0.49 16.12 5.97
CA LYS A 520 -0.62 15.29 5.46
C LYS A 520 -1.88 16.11 5.08
N SER A 521 -2.06 17.31 5.64
CA SER A 521 -3.16 18.23 5.31
C SER A 521 -3.10 18.72 3.86
N ASP A 522 -1.95 19.17 3.39
CA ASP A 522 -1.79 19.68 2.02
C ASP A 522 -1.89 18.57 0.97
N VAL A 523 -1.43 17.35 1.29
CA VAL A 523 -1.66 16.17 0.43
C VAL A 523 -3.16 15.91 0.22
N ARG A 524 -3.99 16.06 1.26
CA ARG A 524 -5.45 15.95 1.12
C ARG A 524 -6.01 17.05 0.21
N ARG A 525 -5.59 18.31 0.39
CA ARG A 525 -5.98 19.44 -0.47
C ARG A 525 -5.62 19.18 -1.94
N LEU A 526 -4.39 18.76 -2.21
CA LEU A 526 -3.96 18.40 -3.55
C LEU A 526 -4.80 17.27 -4.15
N MET A 527 -4.98 16.17 -3.42
CA MET A 527 -5.71 15.00 -3.93
C MET A 527 -7.21 15.26 -4.17
N PHE A 528 -7.86 16.07 -3.34
CA PHE A 528 -9.33 16.19 -3.37
C PHE A 528 -9.83 17.51 -3.93
N ASP A 529 -9.10 18.60 -3.74
CA ASP A 529 -9.55 19.95 -4.15
C ASP A 529 -8.86 20.38 -5.45
N VAL A 530 -7.56 20.08 -5.59
CA VAL A 530 -6.82 20.39 -6.83
C VAL A 530 -7.06 19.32 -7.90
N PHE A 531 -6.72 18.06 -7.62
CA PHE A 531 -6.75 16.98 -8.60
C PHE A 531 -8.10 16.24 -8.72
N ASP A 532 -9.02 16.42 -7.76
CA ASP A 532 -10.34 15.75 -7.68
C ASP A 532 -10.30 14.24 -7.99
N PHE A 533 -9.55 13.49 -7.17
CA PHE A 533 -9.41 12.03 -7.30
C PHE A 533 -10.75 11.27 -7.18
N GLU A 534 -11.77 11.89 -6.61
CA GLU A 534 -13.09 11.27 -6.41
C GLU A 534 -14.12 11.65 -7.48
N GLN A 535 -13.85 12.67 -8.31
CA GLN A 535 -14.77 13.22 -9.33
C GLN A 535 -16.13 13.57 -8.72
N ILE A 536 -16.10 14.33 -7.62
CA ILE A 536 -17.29 14.61 -6.79
C ILE A 536 -18.22 15.59 -7.51
N GLN A 537 -17.65 16.53 -8.26
CA GLN A 537 -18.42 17.43 -9.09
C GLN A 537 -18.57 16.83 -10.50
N PRO A 538 -19.77 16.87 -11.12
CA PRO A 538 -19.87 16.58 -12.54
C PRO A 538 -18.98 17.56 -13.29
N LYS A 539 -18.10 17.05 -14.18
CA LYS A 539 -17.24 17.92 -14.98
C LYS A 539 -18.13 18.92 -15.71
N ALA A 540 -17.85 20.22 -15.54
CA ALA A 540 -18.51 21.27 -16.31
C ALA A 540 -18.40 20.92 -17.79
N ILE A 541 -19.53 20.91 -18.48
CA ILE A 541 -19.59 20.73 -19.93
C ILE A 541 -19.12 22.07 -20.51
N VAL A 542 -17.88 22.08 -21.01
CA VAL A 542 -17.25 23.19 -21.74
C VAL A 542 -17.35 22.89 -23.23
#